data_AF-A0A7L2R4C1-F1
#
_entry.id   AF-A0A7L2R4C1-F1
#
_cell.length_a   1.000
_cell.length_b   1.000
_cell.length_c   1.000
_cell.angle_alpha   90.00
_cell.angle_beta   90.00
_cell.angle_gamma   90.00
#
_symmetry.space_group_name_H-M   'P 1'
#
loop_
_entity.id
_entity.type
_entity.pdbx_description
1 polymer ?
#
loop_
_entity_poly.entity_id
_entity_poly.type
_entity_poly.pdbx_seq_one_letter_code
_entity_poly.pdbx_strand_id
1 'polypeptide(L)'
;CAAISSMDIDRPGDGRCQPIEIPMCKDIGYNMTRMPNLMGHENQREAAIQLHEFAPLVEYGCHSHLKFFLCSLYAPMCTEQVSTPIPACRVMCEQARLKCSPIMEQFNFKWPDSLDCSKLPNKNDPNYLCMEAPNNGSDEPPRGSSMLPPMFRPQRPSSGHDLQQHKDSLSRASCENPGKFHHVEKSASCAPLCTPGVDVYWSRDDKQFAVIWIAIWSILCFFSSAFTVLTFLIDPQRFKYPERPIIFLSMCYCVYSVGYIIRLFSGAESIACDRDSGQLYVIQEGLESTGCTIVFLVLYYFGMASSLWWVILTLTWFLAAGKKWGHEAI
;
A
#
# COMPACT_ATOMS: atom_id res chain seq x y z
N CYS A 1 -35.11 -50.45 27.93
CA CYS A 1 -35.35 -49.59 29.11
C CYS A 1 -34.18 -48.65 29.29
N ALA A 2 -34.49 -47.41 29.63
CA ALA A 2 -33.65 -46.23 29.57
C ALA A 2 -32.50 -46.20 30.60
N ALA A 3 -31.46 -45.44 30.26
CA ALA A 3 -30.88 -44.46 31.18
C ALA A 3 -30.19 -43.36 30.34
N ILE A 4 -30.93 -42.28 30.14
CA ILE A 4 -30.48 -40.97 29.66
C ILE A 4 -29.65 -40.37 30.81
N SER A 5 -28.40 -39.96 30.55
CA SER A 5 -27.68 -39.07 31.47
C SER A 5 -27.39 -37.75 30.77
N SER A 6 -28.15 -36.75 31.22
CA SER A 6 -27.81 -35.33 31.31
C SER A 6 -27.23 -34.66 30.06
N MET A 7 -28.15 -34.13 29.23
CA MET A 7 -27.89 -32.90 28.50
C MET A 7 -27.66 -31.79 29.54
N ASP A 8 -26.46 -31.23 29.57
CA ASP A 8 -26.17 -29.96 30.25
C ASP A 8 -26.93 -28.84 29.52
N ILE A 9 -28.14 -28.56 30.00
CA ILE A 9 -28.95 -27.38 29.67
C ILE A 9 -28.52 -26.28 30.64
N ASP A 10 -27.33 -25.70 30.44
CA ASP A 10 -26.96 -24.39 31.02
C ASP A 10 -25.65 -23.82 30.44
N ARG A 11 -25.59 -23.67 29.10
CA ARG A 11 -24.62 -22.76 28.46
C ARG A 11 -25.38 -21.67 27.72
N PRO A 12 -25.10 -20.37 27.97
CA PRO A 12 -25.78 -19.27 27.29
C PRO A 12 -25.24 -19.19 25.86
N GLY A 13 -25.87 -19.95 24.97
CA GLY A 13 -25.61 -20.02 23.54
C GLY A 13 -26.84 -20.61 22.86
N ASP A 14 -28.00 -20.00 23.12
CA ASP A 14 -29.24 -20.35 22.44
C ASP A 14 -28.97 -20.31 20.95
N GLY A 15 -29.23 -21.41 20.23
CA GLY A 15 -28.93 -21.57 18.81
C GLY A 15 -29.78 -20.67 17.89
N ARG A 16 -30.19 -19.51 18.37
CA ARG A 16 -31.02 -18.53 17.71
C ARG A 16 -30.16 -17.47 17.03
N CYS A 17 -30.71 -16.90 15.96
CA CYS A 17 -30.08 -15.76 15.33
C CYS A 17 -30.13 -14.54 16.26
N GLN A 18 -29.01 -13.83 16.37
CA GLN A 18 -28.84 -12.61 17.14
C GLN A 18 -28.31 -11.48 16.24
N PRO A 19 -28.62 -10.21 16.55
CA PRO A 19 -28.15 -9.09 15.73
C PRO A 19 -26.63 -8.93 15.77
N ILE A 20 -26.04 -8.46 14.67
CA ILE A 20 -24.59 -8.23 14.57
C ILE A 20 -24.21 -6.97 15.37
N GLU A 21 -23.37 -7.15 16.39
CA GLU A 21 -22.83 -6.07 17.22
C GLU A 21 -21.42 -5.65 16.78
N ILE A 22 -20.72 -6.51 16.03
CA ILE A 22 -19.34 -6.29 15.58
C ILE A 22 -19.24 -5.05 14.69
N PRO A 23 -18.51 -4.00 15.06
CA PRO A 23 -18.46 -2.73 14.32
C PRO A 23 -18.05 -2.89 12.86
N MET A 24 -17.03 -3.72 12.59
CA MET A 24 -16.55 -3.98 11.23
C MET A 24 -17.53 -4.77 10.37
N CYS A 25 -18.51 -5.47 10.94
CA CYS A 25 -19.47 -6.28 10.20
C CYS A 25 -20.86 -5.66 10.10
N LYS A 26 -20.99 -4.38 10.45
CA LYS A 26 -22.21 -3.61 10.17
C LYS A 26 -22.30 -3.29 8.68
N ASP A 27 -23.53 -3.29 8.18
CA ASP A 27 -23.92 -2.88 6.82
C ASP A 27 -23.23 -3.69 5.70
N ILE A 28 -23.04 -5.00 5.92
CA ILE A 28 -22.43 -5.92 4.93
C ILE A 28 -23.46 -6.63 4.04
N GLY A 29 -24.76 -6.39 4.23
CA GLY A 29 -25.84 -7.01 3.46
C GLY A 29 -26.71 -8.00 4.24
N TYR A 30 -26.34 -8.34 5.47
CA TYR A 30 -27.18 -9.06 6.43
C TYR A 30 -26.91 -8.54 7.85
N ASN A 31 -27.92 -8.67 8.73
CA ASN A 31 -27.90 -8.07 10.07
C ASN A 31 -27.98 -9.10 11.21
N MET A 32 -28.07 -10.39 10.90
CA MET A 32 -28.28 -11.47 11.87
C MET A 32 -27.17 -12.52 11.75
N THR A 33 -26.63 -12.93 12.89
CA THR A 33 -25.58 -13.95 13.02
C THR A 33 -25.92 -14.94 14.13
N ARG A 34 -25.17 -16.02 14.26
CA ARG A 34 -25.34 -17.02 15.32
C ARG A 34 -23.99 -17.45 15.85
N MET A 35 -23.94 -17.75 17.14
CA MET A 35 -22.77 -18.30 17.82
C MET A 35 -23.01 -19.76 18.23
N PRO A 36 -21.96 -20.60 18.31
CA PRO A 36 -20.57 -20.28 17.96
C PRO A 36 -20.38 -20.06 16.45
N ASN A 37 -19.44 -19.18 16.08
CA ASN A 37 -19.13 -18.90 14.67
C ASN A 37 -18.26 -20.02 14.06
N LEU A 38 -17.95 -19.93 12.74
CA LEU A 38 -17.11 -20.92 12.07
C LEU A 38 -15.67 -20.97 12.62
N MET A 39 -15.26 -19.91 13.32
CA MET A 39 -13.97 -19.80 13.99
C MET A 39 -13.97 -20.36 15.42
N GLY A 40 -15.10 -20.88 15.90
CA GLY A 40 -15.23 -21.50 17.22
C GLY A 40 -15.38 -20.51 18.38
N HIS A 41 -15.59 -19.23 18.11
CA HIS A 41 -15.86 -18.25 19.17
C HIS A 41 -17.27 -18.42 19.71
N GLU A 42 -17.44 -18.35 21.03
CA GLU A 42 -18.74 -18.48 21.68
C GLU A 42 -19.51 -17.15 21.71
N ASN A 43 -18.81 -16.01 21.64
CA ASN A 43 -19.41 -14.68 21.74
C ASN A 43 -18.92 -13.72 20.63
N GLN A 44 -19.78 -12.79 20.21
CA GLN A 44 -19.44 -11.79 19.19
C GLN A 44 -18.29 -10.85 19.62
N ARG A 45 -18.16 -10.56 20.91
CA ARG A 45 -17.07 -9.72 21.44
C ARG A 45 -15.69 -10.35 21.23
N GLU A 46 -15.57 -11.66 21.43
CA GLU A 46 -14.33 -12.40 21.21
C GLU A 46 -13.98 -12.43 19.72
N ALA A 47 -14.98 -12.74 18.88
CA ALA A 47 -14.84 -12.69 17.43
C ALA A 47 -14.41 -11.30 16.92
N ALA A 48 -14.95 -10.22 17.51
CA ALA A 48 -14.60 -8.85 17.15
C ALA A 48 -13.13 -8.51 17.44
N ILE A 49 -12.58 -9.00 18.55
CA ILE A 49 -11.18 -8.76 18.94
C ILE A 49 -10.24 -9.39 17.90
N GLN A 50 -10.45 -10.66 17.57
CA GLN A 50 -9.59 -11.34 16.59
C GLN A 50 -9.79 -10.79 15.17
N LEU A 51 -11.04 -10.46 14.80
CA LEU A 51 -11.32 -9.86 13.49
C LEU A 51 -10.63 -8.50 13.32
N HIS A 52 -10.48 -7.72 14.40
CA HIS A 52 -9.82 -6.42 14.37
C HIS A 52 -8.34 -6.50 13.97
N GLU A 53 -7.69 -7.66 14.10
CA GLU A 53 -6.31 -7.87 13.60
C GLU A 53 -6.24 -7.69 12.07
N PHE A 54 -7.34 -7.94 11.36
CA PHE A 54 -7.43 -7.74 9.91
C PHE A 54 -7.90 -6.33 9.52
N ALA A 55 -8.19 -5.43 10.47
CA ALA A 55 -8.63 -4.07 10.17
C ALA A 55 -7.66 -3.29 9.25
N PRO A 56 -6.33 -3.33 9.47
CA PRO A 56 -5.38 -2.66 8.57
C PRO A 56 -5.44 -3.22 7.14
N LEU A 57 -5.67 -4.52 6.97
CA LEU A 57 -5.77 -5.16 5.66
C LEU A 57 -7.07 -4.79 4.94
N VAL A 58 -8.17 -4.64 5.69
CA VAL A 58 -9.45 -4.17 5.17
C VAL A 58 -9.36 -2.70 4.77
N GLU A 59 -8.73 -1.84 5.58
CA GLU A 59 -8.50 -0.43 5.28
C GLU A 59 -7.54 -0.22 4.09
N TYR A 60 -6.56 -1.12 3.92
CA TYR A 60 -5.69 -1.13 2.74
C TYR A 60 -6.48 -1.35 1.44
N GLY A 61 -7.59 -2.09 1.49
CA GLY A 61 -8.52 -2.19 0.35
C GLY A 61 -8.03 -3.07 -0.80
N CYS A 62 -7.29 -4.14 -0.53
CA CYS A 62 -6.80 -5.07 -1.58
C CYS A 62 -7.92 -5.76 -2.38
N HIS A 63 -9.10 -5.94 -1.79
CA HIS A 63 -10.27 -6.50 -2.47
C HIS A 63 -11.57 -5.90 -1.90
N SER A 64 -12.51 -5.50 -2.77
CA SER A 64 -13.80 -4.87 -2.40
C SER A 64 -14.63 -5.74 -1.44
N HIS A 65 -14.61 -7.05 -1.66
CA HIS A 65 -15.36 -8.02 -0.85
C HIS A 65 -14.56 -8.65 0.31
N LEU A 66 -13.36 -8.16 0.64
CA LEU A 66 -12.58 -8.72 1.76
C LEU A 66 -13.34 -8.59 3.10
N LYS A 67 -13.91 -7.41 3.37
CA LYS A 67 -14.74 -7.14 4.56
C LYS A 67 -15.87 -8.16 4.67
N PHE A 68 -16.60 -8.38 3.56
CA PHE A 68 -17.69 -9.34 3.49
C PHE A 68 -17.23 -10.78 3.76
N PHE A 69 -16.13 -11.19 3.12
CA PHE A 69 -15.54 -12.51 3.31
C PHE A 69 -15.16 -12.78 4.77
N LEU A 70 -14.42 -11.87 5.40
CA LEU A 70 -14.01 -12.02 6.80
C LEU A 70 -15.23 -12.08 7.72
N CYS A 71 -16.20 -11.20 7.52
CA CYS A 71 -17.43 -11.22 8.29
C CYS A 71 -18.23 -12.52 8.09
N SER A 72 -18.18 -13.16 6.92
CA SER A 72 -18.85 -14.45 6.70
C SER A 72 -18.28 -15.61 7.55
N LEU A 73 -17.06 -15.47 8.08
CA LEU A 73 -16.42 -16.46 8.94
C LEU A 73 -16.60 -16.12 10.43
N TYR A 74 -16.40 -14.84 10.79
CA TYR A 74 -16.44 -14.37 12.17
C TYR A 74 -17.86 -14.01 12.66
N ALA A 75 -18.75 -13.64 11.74
CA ALA A 75 -20.17 -13.36 11.98
C ALA A 75 -21.01 -13.90 10.81
N PRO A 76 -21.07 -15.22 10.62
CA PRO A 76 -21.78 -15.83 9.48
C PRO A 76 -23.26 -15.46 9.47
N MET A 77 -23.88 -15.52 8.29
CA MET A 77 -25.31 -15.25 8.15
C MET A 77 -26.13 -16.35 8.84
N CYS A 78 -27.15 -15.92 9.59
CA CYS A 78 -28.12 -16.79 10.24
C CYS A 78 -29.53 -16.48 9.72
N THR A 79 -30.32 -17.54 9.50
CA THR A 79 -31.72 -17.44 9.09
C THR A 79 -32.51 -18.57 9.75
N GLU A 80 -33.73 -18.30 10.21
CA GLU A 80 -34.54 -19.29 10.95
C GLU A 80 -34.91 -20.51 10.09
N GLN A 81 -34.82 -20.40 8.76
CA GLN A 81 -35.08 -21.47 7.80
C GLN A 81 -33.92 -22.47 7.70
N VAL A 82 -32.71 -22.11 8.14
CA VAL A 82 -31.51 -22.94 8.00
C VAL A 82 -30.81 -23.05 9.35
N SER A 83 -30.73 -24.28 9.87
CA SER A 83 -30.18 -24.56 11.20
C SER A 83 -28.65 -24.39 11.30
N THR A 84 -27.94 -24.27 10.17
CA THR A 84 -26.48 -24.11 10.09
C THR A 84 -26.10 -22.71 9.58
N PRO A 85 -25.01 -22.11 10.12
CA PRO A 85 -24.51 -20.82 9.63
C PRO A 85 -24.07 -20.94 8.17
N ILE A 86 -24.36 -19.91 7.37
CA ILE A 86 -24.05 -19.88 5.93
C ILE A 86 -22.78 -19.03 5.73
N PRO A 87 -21.66 -19.60 5.23
CA PRO A 87 -20.43 -18.86 4.93
C PRO A 87 -20.40 -18.33 3.50
N ALA A 88 -19.35 -17.58 3.14
CA ALA A 88 -19.06 -17.24 1.75
C ALA A 88 -18.69 -18.47 0.90
N CYS A 89 -19.01 -18.44 -0.39
CA CYS A 89 -18.57 -19.46 -1.33
C CYS A 89 -17.05 -19.44 -1.54
N ARG A 90 -16.46 -20.61 -1.83
CA ARG A 90 -15.01 -20.79 -2.06
C ARG A 90 -14.41 -19.78 -3.04
N VAL A 91 -15.10 -19.50 -4.15
CA VAL A 91 -14.64 -18.58 -5.20
C VAL A 91 -14.33 -17.19 -4.64
N MET A 92 -15.15 -16.68 -3.72
CA MET A 92 -14.92 -15.37 -3.11
C MET A 92 -13.67 -15.35 -2.21
N CYS A 93 -13.43 -16.44 -1.47
CA CYS A 93 -12.21 -16.59 -0.69
C CYS A 93 -10.96 -16.62 -1.60
N GLU A 94 -10.99 -17.39 -2.69
CA GLU A 94 -9.87 -17.51 -3.61
C GLU A 94 -9.52 -16.17 -4.27
N GLN A 95 -10.53 -15.40 -4.67
CA GLN A 95 -10.37 -14.05 -5.23
C GLN A 95 -9.79 -13.07 -4.20
N ALA A 96 -10.30 -13.09 -2.96
CA ALA A 96 -9.77 -12.27 -1.87
C ALA A 96 -8.32 -12.65 -1.53
N ARG A 97 -8.02 -13.95 -1.42
CA ARG A 97 -6.67 -14.47 -1.16
C ARG A 97 -5.70 -14.05 -2.27
N LEU A 98 -6.09 -14.17 -3.54
CA LEU A 98 -5.23 -13.82 -4.67
C LEU A 98 -4.80 -12.35 -4.64
N LYS A 99 -5.70 -11.42 -4.30
CA LYS A 99 -5.37 -9.98 -4.23
C LYS A 99 -4.71 -9.56 -2.91
N CYS A 100 -5.03 -10.22 -1.79
CA CYS A 100 -4.61 -9.79 -0.46
C CYS A 100 -3.42 -10.56 0.12
N SER A 101 -3.20 -11.83 -0.26
CA SER A 101 -2.05 -12.64 0.19
C SER A 101 -0.70 -11.98 -0.13
N PRO A 102 -0.49 -11.40 -1.34
CA PRO A 102 0.78 -10.74 -1.65
C PRO A 102 1.08 -9.55 -0.72
N ILE A 103 0.05 -8.84 -0.26
CA ILE A 103 0.20 -7.71 0.67
C ILE A 103 0.60 -8.22 2.06
N MET A 104 -0.02 -9.29 2.55
CA MET A 104 0.37 -9.90 3.84
C MET A 104 1.81 -10.41 3.81
N GLU A 105 2.22 -11.05 2.71
CA GLU A 105 3.57 -11.59 2.53
C GLU A 105 4.65 -10.50 2.52
N GLN A 106 4.34 -9.30 2.00
CA GLN A 106 5.25 -8.15 2.04
C GLN A 106 5.61 -7.73 3.48
N PHE A 107 4.71 -7.97 4.44
CA PHE A 107 4.92 -7.70 5.86
C PHE A 107 5.30 -8.97 6.64
N ASN A 108 5.77 -10.02 5.95
CA ASN A 108 6.16 -11.29 6.55
C ASN A 108 5.02 -12.08 7.22
N PHE A 109 3.77 -11.78 6.90
CA PHE A 109 2.60 -12.55 7.34
C PHE A 109 2.16 -13.50 6.24
N LYS A 110 1.94 -14.77 6.58
CA LYS A 110 1.36 -15.76 5.67
C LYS A 110 -0.16 -15.69 5.74
N TRP A 111 -0.82 -16.12 4.66
CA TRP A 111 -2.26 -16.34 4.70
C TRP A 111 -2.59 -17.40 5.78
N PRO A 112 -3.40 -17.07 6.80
CA PRO A 112 -3.64 -17.96 7.93
C PRO A 112 -4.38 -19.25 7.53
N ASP A 113 -4.05 -20.37 8.19
CA ASP A 113 -4.76 -21.65 8.01
C ASP A 113 -6.25 -21.58 8.40
N SER A 114 -6.62 -20.61 9.26
CA SER A 114 -8.00 -20.29 9.60
C SER A 114 -8.80 -19.77 8.41
N LEU A 115 -8.14 -19.14 7.44
CA LEU A 115 -8.75 -18.56 6.23
C LEU A 115 -8.54 -19.46 4.99
N ASP A 116 -8.19 -20.73 5.16
CA ASP A 116 -7.99 -21.65 4.04
C ASP A 116 -9.28 -21.89 3.25
N CYS A 117 -9.28 -21.43 2.00
CA CYS A 117 -10.43 -21.52 1.08
C CYS A 117 -10.86 -22.95 0.79
N SER A 118 -9.98 -23.94 0.98
CA SER A 118 -10.28 -25.35 0.76
C SER A 118 -11.38 -25.87 1.71
N LYS A 119 -11.56 -25.22 2.86
CA LYS A 119 -12.57 -25.56 3.87
C LYS A 119 -13.97 -25.04 3.52
N LEU A 120 -14.08 -24.17 2.52
CA LEU A 120 -15.36 -23.55 2.12
C LEU A 120 -16.08 -24.35 1.03
N PRO A 121 -17.41 -24.34 1.02
CA PRO A 121 -18.23 -25.02 0.01
C PRO A 121 -18.11 -24.32 -1.36
N ASN A 122 -18.28 -25.11 -2.42
CA ASN A 122 -18.39 -24.61 -3.79
C ASN A 122 -19.83 -24.23 -4.11
N LYS A 123 -20.01 -23.33 -5.09
CA LYS A 123 -21.33 -22.90 -5.58
C LYS A 123 -22.20 -24.05 -6.09
N ASN A 124 -21.58 -25.07 -6.68
CA ASN A 124 -22.26 -26.15 -7.37
C ASN A 124 -22.57 -27.37 -6.49
N ASP A 125 -22.33 -27.26 -5.17
CA ASP A 125 -22.52 -28.38 -4.25
C ASP A 125 -23.99 -28.42 -3.78
N PRO A 126 -24.78 -29.47 -4.10
CA PRO A 126 -26.21 -29.51 -3.77
C PRO A 126 -26.49 -29.61 -2.26
N ASN A 127 -25.48 -29.98 -1.47
CA ASN A 127 -25.60 -30.26 -0.04
C ASN A 127 -25.24 -29.07 0.85
N TYR A 128 -24.68 -27.98 0.30
CA TYR A 128 -24.18 -26.84 1.07
C TYR A 128 -24.64 -25.50 0.49
N LEU A 129 -25.14 -24.63 1.36
CA LEU A 129 -25.50 -23.25 1.03
C LEU A 129 -24.29 -22.35 1.27
N CYS A 130 -24.03 -21.41 0.36
CA CYS A 130 -22.98 -20.40 0.52
C CYS A 130 -23.40 -19.06 -0.11
N MET A 131 -22.83 -17.98 0.43
CA MET A 131 -23.12 -16.61 -0.02
C MET A 131 -22.15 -16.17 -1.11
N GLU A 132 -22.70 -15.56 -2.16
CA GLU A 132 -21.95 -14.88 -3.20
C GLU A 132 -21.66 -13.42 -2.81
N ALA A 133 -20.72 -12.80 -3.50
CA ALA A 133 -20.46 -11.37 -3.34
C ALA A 133 -21.72 -10.57 -3.70
N PRO A 134 -22.11 -9.56 -2.91
CA PRO A 134 -23.21 -8.68 -3.28
C PRO A 134 -22.87 -7.96 -4.61
N ASN A 135 -23.78 -8.09 -5.59
CA ASN A 135 -23.71 -7.41 -6.89
C ASN A 135 -23.94 -5.90 -6.73
N ASN A 136 -23.00 -5.19 -6.13
CA ASN A 136 -22.86 -3.76 -6.35
C ASN A 136 -21.97 -3.59 -7.58
N GLY A 137 -22.55 -3.03 -8.63
CA GLY A 137 -22.07 -3.10 -10.01
C GLY A 137 -20.59 -2.81 -10.20
N SER A 138 -20.06 -3.50 -11.22
CA SER A 138 -18.82 -3.23 -11.94
C SER A 138 -17.52 -3.26 -11.13
N ASP A 139 -16.70 -4.25 -11.47
CA ASP A 139 -15.24 -4.17 -11.49
C ASP A 139 -14.76 -2.98 -12.36
N GLU A 140 -14.95 -1.76 -11.87
CA GLU A 140 -14.32 -0.55 -12.39
C GLU A 140 -13.85 0.30 -11.20
N PRO A 141 -12.56 0.71 -11.14
CA PRO A 141 -12.06 1.47 -10.01
C PRO A 141 -12.68 2.89 -10.01
N PRO A 142 -13.22 3.38 -8.88
CA PRO A 142 -13.60 4.78 -8.78
C PRO A 142 -12.35 5.65 -8.86
N ARG A 143 -12.31 6.51 -9.89
CA ARG A 143 -11.44 7.68 -9.95
C ARG A 143 -11.76 8.58 -8.76
N GLY A 144 -10.80 8.81 -7.88
CA GLY A 144 -10.82 9.98 -7.01
C GLY A 144 -10.33 9.75 -5.58
N SER A 145 -9.18 10.35 -5.30
CA SER A 145 -8.70 10.80 -3.98
C SER A 145 -8.28 9.74 -2.96
N SER A 146 -7.01 9.35 -3.05
CA SER A 146 -6.09 9.48 -1.90
C SER A 146 -4.66 9.60 -2.40
N MET A 147 -4.01 10.69 -1.99
CA MET A 147 -2.58 10.93 -2.19
C MET A 147 -1.80 10.00 -1.25
N LEU A 148 -1.29 8.88 -1.75
CA LEU A 148 -0.11 8.19 -1.21
C LEU A 148 0.54 7.36 -2.33
N PRO A 149 1.88 7.39 -2.46
CA PRO A 149 2.58 6.65 -3.51
C PRO A 149 2.51 5.13 -3.25
N PRO A 150 2.26 4.29 -4.27
CA PRO A 150 2.41 2.84 -4.16
C PRO A 150 3.90 2.49 -4.03
N MET A 151 4.27 1.83 -2.93
CA MET A 151 5.57 1.16 -2.81
C MET A 151 5.41 -0.28 -3.33
N PHE A 152 5.74 -0.51 -4.60
CA PHE A 152 5.94 -1.87 -5.13
C PHE A 152 7.38 -2.29 -4.88
N ARG A 153 7.58 -3.27 -3.99
CA ARG A 153 8.84 -3.99 -3.82
C ARG A 153 8.75 -5.30 -4.62
N PRO A 154 9.71 -5.63 -5.50
CA PRO A 154 9.67 -6.89 -6.23
C PRO A 154 9.96 -8.09 -5.31
N GLN A 155 9.19 -9.16 -5.46
CA GLN A 155 9.35 -10.43 -4.76
C GLN A 155 10.63 -11.14 -5.20
N ARG A 156 11.42 -11.63 -4.23
CA ARG A 156 12.46 -12.67 -4.45
C ARG A 156 11.81 -14.05 -4.35
N PRO A 157 12.05 -14.98 -5.30
CA PRO A 157 11.73 -16.40 -5.08
C PRO A 157 12.80 -17.05 -4.18
N SER A 158 12.38 -17.56 -3.02
CA SER A 158 13.19 -18.48 -2.22
C SER A 158 12.87 -19.92 -2.65
N SER A 159 13.85 -20.55 -3.30
CA SER A 159 13.84 -21.97 -3.67
C SER A 159 14.11 -22.89 -2.47
N GLY A 160 13.35 -23.99 -2.37
CA GLY A 160 13.65 -25.14 -1.51
C GLY A 160 12.64 -26.28 -1.67
N HIS A 161 12.95 -27.22 -2.58
CA HIS A 161 12.63 -28.67 -2.69
C HIS A 161 11.21 -29.16 -2.29
N ASP A 162 10.45 -29.90 -3.13
CA ASP A 162 10.81 -31.25 -3.58
C ASP A 162 10.08 -31.74 -4.85
N LEU A 163 10.67 -32.77 -5.47
CA LEU A 163 10.43 -33.40 -6.79
C LEU A 163 9.01 -33.94 -7.06
N GLN A 164 8.52 -33.79 -8.30
CA GLN A 164 8.49 -34.85 -9.35
C GLN A 164 7.74 -34.33 -10.60
N GLN A 165 8.46 -33.93 -11.65
CA GLN A 165 8.55 -34.66 -12.92
C GLN A 165 7.32 -34.55 -13.85
N HIS A 166 7.29 -33.50 -14.67
CA HIS A 166 7.00 -33.66 -16.09
C HIS A 166 7.88 -32.73 -16.92
N LYS A 167 8.71 -33.37 -17.73
CA LYS A 167 9.71 -32.82 -18.63
C LYS A 167 8.98 -32.44 -19.92
N ASP A 168 8.97 -31.16 -20.28
CA ASP A 168 9.06 -30.71 -21.67
C ASP A 168 9.33 -29.20 -21.75
N SER A 169 10.44 -28.87 -22.42
CA SER A 169 10.66 -27.63 -23.19
C SER A 169 10.73 -26.28 -22.45
N LEU A 170 11.96 -25.83 -22.19
CA LEU A 170 12.48 -24.46 -22.34
C LEU A 170 11.43 -23.32 -22.41
N SER A 171 10.68 -23.10 -21.33
CA SER A 171 9.70 -22.01 -21.25
C SER A 171 10.33 -20.82 -20.54
N ARG A 172 10.92 -19.95 -21.37
CA ARG A 172 11.34 -18.56 -21.11
C ARG A 172 10.57 -17.95 -19.92
N ALA A 173 11.28 -17.48 -18.90
CA ALA A 173 10.73 -16.71 -17.79
C ALA A 173 10.02 -15.46 -18.34
N SER A 174 8.74 -15.61 -18.66
CA SER A 174 7.93 -14.57 -19.28
C SER A 174 7.11 -13.93 -18.19
N CYS A 175 7.29 -12.63 -18.00
CA CYS A 175 6.43 -11.85 -17.11
C CYS A 175 4.98 -11.92 -17.56
N GLU A 176 4.06 -11.86 -16.60
CA GLU A 176 2.63 -11.76 -16.85
C GLU A 176 2.38 -10.42 -17.58
N ASN A 177 2.12 -10.49 -18.89
CA ASN A 177 2.12 -9.39 -19.88
C ASN A 177 3.51 -8.94 -20.40
N PRO A 178 4.07 -9.64 -21.41
CA PRO A 178 5.37 -9.29 -22.01
C PRO A 178 5.38 -7.94 -22.75
N GLY A 179 4.21 -7.33 -23.00
CA GLY A 179 4.10 -5.98 -23.58
C GLY A 179 4.21 -4.84 -22.56
N LYS A 180 4.06 -5.13 -21.26
CA LYS A 180 4.12 -4.13 -20.17
C LYS A 180 5.26 -4.35 -19.18
N PHE A 181 5.70 -5.59 -19.03
CA PHE A 181 6.76 -5.99 -18.12
C PHE A 181 7.84 -6.79 -18.85
N HIS A 182 9.10 -6.47 -18.55
CA HIS A 182 10.27 -7.16 -19.06
C HIS A 182 10.97 -7.88 -17.90
N HIS A 183 11.34 -9.13 -18.11
CA HIS A 183 12.09 -9.88 -17.11
C HIS A 183 13.56 -9.46 -17.19
N VAL A 184 14.06 -8.82 -16.14
CA VAL A 184 15.45 -8.36 -16.08
C VAL A 184 16.30 -9.47 -15.48
N GLU A 185 17.26 -9.98 -16.24
CA GLU A 185 18.12 -11.09 -15.81
C GLU A 185 19.01 -10.71 -14.61
N LYS A 186 19.42 -9.43 -14.52
CA LYS A 186 20.28 -8.92 -13.44
C LYS A 186 19.61 -8.93 -12.06
N SER A 187 18.31 -8.65 -12.01
CA SER A 187 17.54 -8.54 -10.76
C SER A 187 16.60 -9.73 -10.51
N ALA A 188 16.57 -10.71 -11.44
CA ALA A 188 15.67 -11.87 -11.42
C ALA A 188 14.20 -11.48 -11.15
N SER A 189 13.81 -10.31 -11.65
CA SER A 189 12.53 -9.65 -11.36
C SER A 189 11.91 -9.08 -12.64
N CYS A 190 10.59 -9.01 -12.66
CA CYS A 190 9.82 -8.35 -13.70
C CYS A 190 9.80 -6.82 -13.46
N ALA A 191 10.42 -6.06 -14.35
CA ALA A 191 10.44 -4.61 -14.33
C ALA A 191 9.49 -4.02 -15.39
N PRO A 192 8.80 -2.91 -15.10
CA PRO A 192 7.94 -2.26 -16.08
C PRO A 192 8.78 -1.63 -17.20
N LEU A 193 8.29 -1.71 -18.44
CA LEU A 193 8.96 -1.07 -19.58
C LEU A 193 8.91 0.45 -19.44
N CYS A 194 10.03 1.09 -19.77
CA CYS A 194 10.18 2.55 -19.79
C CYS A 194 9.85 3.16 -21.17
N THR A 195 9.56 2.34 -22.18
CA THR A 195 9.29 2.84 -23.54
C THR A 195 8.09 3.80 -23.62
N PRO A 196 8.20 4.92 -24.38
CA PRO A 196 7.10 5.86 -24.55
C PRO A 196 5.88 5.19 -25.19
N GLY A 197 4.83 4.90 -24.41
CA GLY A 197 3.60 4.24 -24.93
C GLY A 197 3.04 3.10 -24.14
N VAL A 198 3.79 2.64 -23.15
CA VAL A 198 3.32 1.60 -22.26
C VAL A 198 2.81 2.25 -20.99
N ASP A 199 1.49 2.24 -20.82
CA ASP A 199 0.84 2.65 -19.59
C ASP A 199 0.70 1.46 -18.66
N VAL A 200 1.64 1.38 -17.71
CA VAL A 200 1.67 0.35 -16.68
C VAL A 200 0.83 0.79 -15.48
N TYR A 201 1.31 1.79 -14.73
CA TYR A 201 0.66 2.28 -13.51
C TYR A 201 -0.10 3.60 -13.71
N TRP A 202 0.41 4.49 -14.57
CA TRP A 202 -0.15 5.81 -14.84
C TRP A 202 -0.29 6.04 -16.34
N SER A 203 -1.33 6.79 -16.72
CA SER A 203 -1.55 7.19 -18.11
C SER A 203 -0.47 8.16 -18.58
N ARG A 204 -0.29 8.28 -19.90
CA ARG A 204 0.59 9.30 -20.49
C ARG A 204 0.22 10.72 -20.07
N ASP A 205 -1.08 11.02 -19.96
CA ASP A 205 -1.56 12.35 -19.58
C ASP A 205 -1.19 12.69 -18.13
N ASP A 206 -1.33 11.73 -17.20
CA ASP A 206 -0.94 11.91 -15.80
C ASP A 206 0.57 12.13 -15.65
N LYS A 207 1.36 11.36 -16.40
CA LYS A 207 2.83 11.50 -16.42
C LYS A 207 3.23 12.88 -16.96
N GLN A 208 2.61 13.33 -18.06
CA GLN A 208 2.87 14.64 -18.63
C GLN A 208 2.48 15.76 -17.67
N PHE A 209 1.31 15.66 -17.03
CA PHE A 209 0.88 16.61 -16.02
C PHE A 209 1.90 16.71 -14.88
N ALA A 210 2.34 15.58 -14.32
CA ALA A 210 3.32 15.56 -13.24
C ALA A 210 4.67 16.18 -13.65
N VAL A 211 5.15 15.89 -14.86
CA VAL A 211 6.40 16.48 -15.39
C VAL A 211 6.28 17.99 -15.54
N ILE A 212 5.21 18.49 -16.14
CA ILE A 212 4.97 19.94 -16.32
C ILE A 212 4.84 20.63 -14.97
N TRP A 213 4.10 20.02 -14.04
CA TRP A 213 3.90 20.55 -12.69
C TRP A 213 5.22 20.69 -11.93
N ILE A 214 6.02 19.62 -11.87
CA ILE A 214 7.33 19.63 -11.20
C ILE A 214 8.29 20.62 -11.88
N ALA A 215 8.23 20.76 -13.21
CA ALA A 215 9.05 21.72 -13.93
C ALA A 215 8.78 23.17 -13.52
N ILE A 216 7.51 23.56 -13.51
CA ILE A 216 7.10 24.94 -13.16
C ILE A 216 7.55 25.26 -11.73
N TRP A 217 7.23 24.39 -10.77
CA TRP A 217 7.53 24.65 -9.36
C TRP A 217 9.02 24.61 -9.04
N SER A 218 9.79 23.72 -9.68
CA SER A 218 11.25 23.67 -9.48
C SER A 218 11.95 24.91 -10.02
N ILE A 219 11.55 25.41 -11.19
CA ILE A 219 12.11 26.63 -11.78
C ILE A 219 11.79 27.86 -10.92
N LEU A 220 10.54 28.02 -10.48
CA LEU A 220 10.14 29.12 -9.59
C LEU A 220 10.88 29.06 -8.25
N CYS A 221 11.04 27.87 -7.68
CA CYS A 221 11.79 27.66 -6.45
C CYS A 221 13.29 27.99 -6.63
N PHE A 222 13.88 27.60 -7.76
CA PHE A 222 15.28 27.89 -8.06
C PHE A 222 15.56 29.39 -8.13
N PHE A 223 14.80 30.12 -8.95
CA PHE A 223 15.01 31.56 -9.10
C PHE A 223 14.77 32.34 -7.82
N SER A 224 13.71 32.01 -7.07
CA SER A 224 13.41 32.66 -5.79
C SER A 224 14.50 32.38 -4.74
N SER A 225 14.95 31.12 -4.62
CA SER A 225 16.01 30.74 -3.67
C SER A 225 17.37 31.31 -4.07
N ALA A 226 17.71 31.29 -5.35
CA ALA A 226 18.96 31.85 -5.88
C ALA A 226 19.04 33.36 -5.66
N PHE A 227 17.93 34.09 -5.82
CA PHE A 227 17.87 35.52 -5.50
C PHE A 227 18.15 35.80 -4.03
N THR A 228 17.56 35.02 -3.11
CA THR A 228 17.83 35.14 -1.67
C THR A 228 19.29 34.84 -1.33
N VAL A 229 19.85 33.77 -1.89
CA VAL A 229 21.26 33.41 -1.67
C VAL A 229 22.20 34.47 -2.24
N LEU A 230 21.93 34.98 -3.44
CA LEU A 230 22.73 36.04 -4.06
C LEU A 230 22.70 37.33 -3.25
N THR A 231 21.53 37.72 -2.75
CA THR A 231 21.37 38.89 -1.88
C THR A 231 22.24 38.77 -0.63
N PHE A 232 22.29 37.58 -0.01
CA PHE A 232 23.16 37.31 1.13
C PHE A 232 24.66 37.35 0.76
N LEU A 233 25.04 36.80 -0.40
CA LEU A 233 26.44 36.83 -0.84
C LEU A 233 26.94 38.25 -1.13
N ILE A 234 26.05 39.16 -1.55
CA ILE A 234 26.38 40.57 -1.77
C ILE A 234 26.49 41.35 -0.45
N ASP A 235 25.56 41.13 0.49
CA ASP A 235 25.55 41.80 1.80
C ASP A 235 25.32 40.81 2.95
N PRO A 236 26.38 40.18 3.47
CA PRO A 236 26.29 39.18 4.54
C PRO A 236 25.86 39.77 5.88
N GLN A 237 26.01 41.08 6.06
CA GLN A 237 25.71 41.78 7.32
C GLN A 237 24.23 42.14 7.44
N ARG A 238 23.47 42.02 6.35
CA ARG A 238 22.03 42.31 6.32
C ARG A 238 21.19 41.36 7.16
N PHE A 239 21.60 40.09 7.28
CA PHE A 239 20.81 39.06 7.94
C PHE A 239 21.44 38.63 9.27
N LYS A 240 20.89 39.21 10.33
CA LYS A 240 21.19 38.90 11.73
C LYS A 240 20.25 37.80 12.24
N TYR A 241 20.62 37.05 13.30
CA TYR A 241 19.62 36.19 13.96
C TYR A 241 18.51 37.10 14.52
N PRO A 242 17.23 36.70 14.43
CA PRO A 242 16.68 35.36 14.17
C PRO A 242 16.51 34.95 12.70
N GLU A 243 16.85 35.81 11.73
CA GLU A 243 16.54 35.62 10.30
C GLU A 243 17.59 34.77 9.55
N ARG A 244 18.78 34.60 10.14
CA ARG A 244 19.91 33.87 9.54
C ARG A 244 19.60 32.42 9.08
N PRO A 245 18.76 31.62 9.79
CA PRO A 245 18.35 30.30 9.32
C PRO A 245 17.63 30.29 7.95
N ILE A 246 16.99 31.40 7.55
CA ILE A 246 16.31 31.53 6.24
C ILE A 246 17.30 31.37 5.09
N ILE A 247 18.55 31.80 5.28
CA ILE A 247 19.59 31.70 4.25
C ILE A 247 19.97 30.24 4.01
N PHE A 248 20.24 29.49 5.09
CA PHE A 248 20.59 28.07 4.98
C PHE A 248 19.42 27.25 4.41
N LEU A 249 18.19 27.59 4.78
CA LEU A 249 16.98 27.03 4.19
C LEU A 249 16.94 27.30 2.67
N SER A 250 17.20 28.53 2.25
CA SER A 250 17.22 28.93 0.83
C SER A 250 18.35 28.26 0.05
N MET A 251 19.54 28.09 0.65
CA MET A 251 20.65 27.33 0.05
C MET A 251 20.25 25.86 -0.18
N CYS A 252 19.58 25.23 0.78
CA CYS A 252 19.10 23.86 0.64
C CYS A 252 18.07 23.74 -0.50
N TYR A 253 17.09 24.65 -0.56
CA TYR A 253 16.08 24.66 -1.63
C TYR A 253 16.66 24.98 -3.02
N CYS A 254 17.72 25.79 -3.09
CA CYS A 254 18.45 26.05 -4.33
C CYS A 254 19.06 24.75 -4.89
N VAL A 255 19.78 23.98 -4.07
CA VAL A 255 20.37 22.71 -4.54
C VAL A 255 19.30 21.63 -4.77
N TYR A 256 18.26 21.59 -3.93
CA TYR A 256 17.13 20.67 -4.09
C TYR A 256 16.38 20.90 -5.41
N SER A 257 16.12 22.16 -5.78
CA SER A 257 15.48 22.51 -7.06
C SER A 257 16.37 22.18 -8.27
N VAL A 258 17.70 22.36 -8.16
CA VAL A 258 18.65 21.89 -9.19
C VAL A 258 18.53 20.38 -9.43
N GLY A 259 18.33 19.57 -8.37
CA GLY A 259 18.09 18.14 -8.51
C GLY A 259 16.89 17.78 -9.40
N TYR A 260 15.80 18.55 -9.32
CA TYR A 260 14.65 18.39 -10.23
C TYR A 260 14.92 18.94 -11.63
N ILE A 261 15.63 20.06 -11.74
CA ILE A 261 15.97 20.67 -13.04
C ILE A 261 16.90 19.76 -13.85
N ILE A 262 17.85 19.07 -13.22
CA ILE A 262 18.71 18.08 -13.89
C ILE A 262 17.86 16.99 -14.55
N ARG A 263 16.75 16.58 -13.93
CA ARG A 263 15.81 15.61 -14.53
C ARG A 263 15.09 16.12 -15.76
N LEU A 264 14.87 17.43 -15.86
CA LEU A 264 14.24 18.05 -17.03
C LEU A 264 15.21 18.08 -18.22
N PHE A 265 16.46 18.46 -17.99
CA PHE A 265 17.46 18.61 -19.07
C PHE A 265 18.06 17.28 -19.54
N SER A 266 18.36 16.37 -18.61
CA SER A 266 18.93 15.06 -18.95
C SER A 266 17.88 14.09 -19.52
N GLY A 267 16.60 14.45 -19.45
CA GLY A 267 15.48 13.57 -19.77
C GLY A 267 15.16 12.60 -18.63
N ALA A 268 13.87 12.44 -18.32
CA ALA A 268 13.41 11.52 -17.29
C ALA A 268 13.84 10.07 -17.57
N GLU A 269 13.89 9.68 -18.84
CA GLU A 269 14.26 8.34 -19.27
C GLU A 269 15.74 8.03 -19.01
N SER A 270 16.65 9.01 -19.16
CA SER A 270 18.09 8.81 -18.92
C SER A 270 18.42 8.54 -17.45
N ILE A 271 17.61 9.09 -16.54
CA ILE A 271 17.83 8.97 -15.09
C ILE A 271 17.04 7.80 -14.49
N ALA A 272 15.81 7.57 -14.96
CA ALA A 272 14.93 6.57 -14.38
C ALA A 272 15.03 5.19 -15.05
N CYS A 273 15.63 5.10 -16.24
CA CYS A 273 15.59 3.89 -17.04
C CYS A 273 16.99 3.40 -17.39
N ASP A 274 17.14 2.08 -17.36
CA ASP A 274 18.35 1.39 -17.79
C ASP A 274 18.02 0.50 -19.00
N ARG A 275 19.05 0.08 -19.73
CA ARG A 275 18.93 -0.71 -20.95
C ARG A 275 19.50 -2.10 -20.75
N ASP A 276 18.64 -3.11 -20.87
CA ASP A 276 19.04 -4.52 -20.84
C ASP A 276 18.48 -5.24 -22.07
N SER A 277 19.34 -6.00 -22.75
CA SER A 277 18.98 -6.79 -23.95
C SER A 277 18.20 -6.04 -25.05
N GLY A 278 18.41 -4.73 -25.17
CA GLY A 278 17.77 -3.88 -26.17
C GLY A 278 16.43 -3.25 -25.76
N GLN A 279 15.86 -3.61 -24.60
CA GLN A 279 14.65 -2.99 -24.04
C GLN A 279 14.99 -2.02 -22.90
N LEU A 280 14.26 -0.91 -22.82
CA LEU A 280 14.34 0.09 -21.74
C LEU A 280 13.37 -0.31 -20.63
N TYR A 281 13.87 -0.47 -19.41
CA TYR A 281 13.06 -0.78 -18.23
C TYR A 281 13.30 0.25 -17.13
N VAL A 282 12.32 0.40 -16.24
CA VAL A 282 12.46 1.30 -15.09
C VAL A 282 13.27 0.60 -14.01
N ILE A 283 14.29 1.29 -13.50
CA ILE A 283 15.18 0.80 -12.46
C ILE A 283 14.39 0.55 -11.17
N GLN A 284 14.42 -0.68 -10.66
CA GLN A 284 13.74 -1.05 -9.41
C GLN A 284 14.67 -0.93 -8.19
N GLU A 285 15.98 -1.05 -8.40
CA GLU A 285 16.98 -0.96 -7.34
C GLU A 285 17.91 0.24 -7.56
N GLY A 286 18.03 1.11 -6.57
CA GLY A 286 18.76 2.38 -6.69
C GLY A 286 20.28 2.27 -6.92
N LEU A 287 20.85 1.06 -6.93
CA LEU A 287 22.27 0.79 -7.20
C LEU A 287 22.56 0.51 -8.69
N GLU A 288 21.54 0.34 -9.53
CA GLU A 288 21.74 -0.06 -10.94
C GLU A 288 22.16 1.11 -11.84
N SER A 289 21.85 2.37 -11.47
CA SER A 289 22.27 3.56 -12.23
C SER A 289 22.80 4.67 -11.34
N THR A 290 24.04 5.08 -11.63
CA THR A 290 24.72 6.18 -10.95
C THR A 290 23.93 7.49 -11.03
N GLY A 291 23.23 7.74 -12.13
CA GLY A 291 22.43 8.95 -12.32
C GLY A 291 21.24 9.02 -11.36
N CYS A 292 20.50 7.91 -11.23
CA CYS A 292 19.39 7.80 -10.29
C CYS A 292 19.87 7.96 -8.84
N THR A 293 20.97 7.31 -8.48
CA THR A 293 21.55 7.40 -7.13
C THR A 293 21.98 8.83 -6.80
N ILE A 294 22.68 9.53 -7.71
CA ILE A 294 23.13 10.90 -7.47
C ILE A 294 21.93 11.82 -7.25
N VAL A 295 20.91 11.75 -8.11
CA VAL A 295 19.73 12.60 -7.95
C VAL A 295 18.97 12.26 -6.67
N PHE A 296 18.84 10.97 -6.33
CA PHE A 296 18.25 10.55 -5.06
C PHE A 296 19.00 11.13 -3.85
N LEU A 297 20.33 11.01 -3.82
CA LEU A 297 21.15 11.51 -2.72
C LEU A 297 21.02 13.04 -2.56
N VAL A 298 21.03 13.78 -3.66
CA VAL A 298 20.83 15.24 -3.66
C VAL A 298 19.44 15.58 -3.10
N LEU A 299 18.38 14.99 -3.64
CA LEU A 299 17.01 15.29 -3.20
C LEU A 299 16.80 14.91 -1.73
N TYR A 300 17.28 13.74 -1.32
CA TYR A 300 17.12 13.25 0.04
C TYR A 300 17.89 14.11 1.05
N TYR A 301 19.19 14.34 0.81
CA TYR A 301 20.02 15.09 1.75
C TYR A 301 19.53 16.54 1.91
N PHE A 302 19.32 17.26 0.81
CA PHE A 302 18.91 18.66 0.87
C PHE A 302 17.45 18.84 1.31
N GLY A 303 16.58 17.87 1.05
CA GLY A 303 15.21 17.85 1.59
C GLY A 303 15.15 17.62 3.10
N MET A 304 15.99 16.71 3.62
CA MET A 304 16.13 16.51 5.07
C MET A 304 16.78 17.73 5.74
N ALA A 305 17.82 18.29 5.12
CA ALA A 305 18.48 19.49 5.63
C ALA A 305 17.55 20.71 5.67
N SER A 306 16.71 20.93 4.64
CA SER A 306 15.73 22.02 4.64
C SER A 306 14.70 21.85 5.76
N SER A 307 14.25 20.62 6.00
CA SER A 307 13.32 20.30 7.10
C SER A 307 13.94 20.62 8.47
N LEU A 308 15.21 20.29 8.69
CA LEU A 308 15.93 20.64 9.93
C LEU A 308 16.09 22.15 10.09
N TRP A 309 16.46 22.87 9.04
CA TRP A 309 16.59 24.33 9.08
C TRP A 309 15.25 25.04 9.32
N TRP A 310 14.14 24.47 8.83
CA TRP A 310 12.80 24.96 9.15
C TRP A 310 12.49 24.82 10.64
N VAL A 311 12.85 23.70 11.27
CA VAL A 311 12.70 23.52 12.72
C VAL A 311 13.58 24.52 13.49
N ILE A 312 14.83 24.72 13.07
CA ILE A 312 15.72 25.72 13.68
C ILE A 312 15.13 27.13 13.55
N LEU A 313 14.58 27.48 12.38
CA LEU A 313 13.94 28.77 12.15
C LEU A 313 12.75 28.98 13.10
N THR A 314 11.84 28.00 13.19
CA THR A 314 10.65 28.10 14.05
C THR A 314 11.02 28.19 15.54
N LEU A 315 12.01 27.41 15.99
CA LEU A 315 12.53 27.49 17.35
C LEU A 315 13.16 28.86 17.64
N THR A 316 13.99 29.34 16.72
CA THR A 316 14.66 30.64 16.84
C THR A 316 13.64 31.78 16.92
N TRP A 317 12.59 31.71 16.09
CA TRP A 317 11.50 32.68 16.10
C TRP A 317 10.69 32.63 17.40
N PHE A 318 10.42 31.43 17.93
CA PHE A 318 9.78 31.24 19.23
C PHE A 318 10.61 31.82 20.39
N LEU A 319 11.93 31.62 20.40
CA LEU A 319 12.81 32.17 21.43
C LEU A 319 12.89 33.70 21.34
N ALA A 320 12.97 34.25 20.13
CA ALA A 320 13.00 35.69 19.93
C ALA A 320 11.66 36.37 20.30
N ALA A 321 10.54 35.91 19.73
CA ALA A 321 9.24 36.55 19.92
C ALA A 321 8.57 36.17 21.25
N GLY A 322 8.64 34.90 21.65
CA GLY A 322 7.97 34.36 22.84
C GLY A 322 8.79 34.53 24.12
N LYS A 323 10.11 34.32 24.06
CA LYS A 323 11.00 34.42 25.24
C LYS A 323 11.81 35.72 25.29
N LYS A 324 11.71 36.58 24.27
CA LYS A 324 12.41 37.88 24.18
C LYS A 324 13.94 37.75 24.29
N TRP A 325 14.50 36.65 23.81
CA TRP A 325 15.94 36.47 23.82
C TRP A 325 16.60 37.47 22.87
N GLY A 326 17.65 38.12 23.37
CA GLY A 326 18.50 38.98 22.55
C GLY A 326 19.31 38.17 21.55
N HIS A 327 19.76 38.81 20.50
CA HIS A 327 20.53 38.16 19.44
C HIS A 327 21.85 37.53 19.96
N GLU A 328 22.43 38.01 21.07
CA GLU A 328 23.63 37.42 21.68
C GLU A 328 23.37 36.07 22.40
N ALA A 329 22.12 35.75 22.70
CA ALA A 329 21.73 34.53 23.42
C ALA A 329 21.25 33.39 22.48
N ILE A 330 21.04 33.69 21.20
CA ILE A 330 20.54 32.79 20.14
C ILE A 330 21.68 32.48 19.17
#